data_AF-A0A2G5SSD7-F1
#
_entry.id   AF-A0A2G5SSD7-F1
#
_cell.length_a   1.000
_cell.length_b   1.000
_cell.length_c   1.000
_cell.angle_alpha   90.00
_cell.angle_beta   90.00
_cell.angle_gamma   90.00
#
_symmetry.space_group_name_H-M   'P 1'
#
loop_
_entity.id
_entity.type
_entity.pdbx_description
1 polymer ?
#
loop_
_entity_poly.entity_id
_entity_poly.type
_entity_poly.pdbx_seq_one_letter_code
_entity_poly.pdbx_strand_id
1 'polypeptide(L)'
;MQVDRGNGKEQWKFTRSFCIGHLMSILKTSKITYLDLFDLHQIPYLDTVKQIFPKFCTLRIGEDCSDELTKMAILKLGPIAKEVEVDENPVINDISPFLTLNLDFLYFKGGESKLKLECSDLLTLNVRSIRSVNTNITVREVNRFLKIWLKSNHSFYCPEYIELNSSNEFKIDHVCKGIKYETVRQDHSYRLKRRDGKELLIITVAGIIIQFL
;
A
#
# COMPACT_ATOMS: atom_id res chain seq x y z
N MET A 1 21.99 -19.58 20.38
CA MET A 1 23.05 -20.60 20.20
C MET A 1 22.93 -21.59 21.33
N GLN A 2 22.58 -22.84 21.05
CA GLN A 2 22.61 -23.91 22.04
C GLN A 2 23.70 -24.89 21.60
N VAL A 3 24.71 -25.04 22.44
CA VAL A 3 25.78 -26.01 22.23
C VAL A 3 25.43 -27.22 23.08
N ASP A 4 25.01 -28.31 22.44
CA ASP A 4 24.88 -29.60 23.12
C ASP A 4 26.27 -30.23 23.20
N ARG A 5 26.74 -30.50 24.42
CA ARG A 5 28.08 -31.03 24.70
C ARG A 5 28.04 -32.53 25.01
N GLY A 6 27.17 -33.28 24.34
CA GLY A 6 27.16 -34.74 24.40
C GLY A 6 28.29 -35.38 23.57
N ASN A 7 29.08 -36.25 24.19
CA ASN A 7 30.01 -37.19 23.54
C ASN A 7 31.19 -36.61 22.73
N GLY A 8 31.64 -35.39 23.01
CA GLY A 8 32.84 -34.83 22.37
C GLY A 8 32.69 -34.49 20.88
N LYS A 9 31.45 -34.42 20.38
CA LYS A 9 31.14 -33.90 19.03
C LYS A 9 30.39 -32.58 19.17
N GLU A 10 31.00 -31.51 18.67
CA GLU A 10 30.30 -30.22 18.56
C GLU A 10 29.22 -30.33 17.48
N GLN A 11 27.95 -30.37 17.90
CA GLN A 11 26.82 -30.26 16.98
C GLN A 11 26.30 -28.84 16.96
N TRP A 12 26.57 -28.14 15.85
CA TRP A 12 26.06 -26.80 15.60
C TRP A 12 24.63 -26.88 15.07
N LYS A 13 23.65 -26.50 15.88
CA LYS A 13 22.25 -26.31 15.43
C LYS A 13 22.02 -24.84 15.08
N PHE A 14 21.92 -24.56 13.80
CA PHE A 14 21.57 -23.23 13.29
C PHE A 14 20.07 -23.13 13.05
N THR A 15 19.41 -22.15 13.66
CA THR A 15 18.03 -21.79 13.31
C THR A 15 18.03 -20.87 12.09
N ARG A 16 16.95 -20.86 11.29
CA ARG A 16 16.83 -19.95 10.14
C ARG A 16 16.99 -18.47 10.54
N SER A 17 16.44 -18.10 11.70
CA SER A 17 16.61 -16.76 12.29
C SER A 17 18.07 -16.44 12.61
N PHE A 18 18.84 -17.40 13.11
CA PHE A 18 20.27 -17.23 13.36
C PHE A 18 21.05 -17.02 12.05
N CYS A 19 20.77 -17.82 11.02
CA CYS A 19 21.43 -17.67 9.73
C CYS A 19 21.17 -16.28 9.12
N ILE A 20 19.93 -15.80 9.16
CA ILE A 20 19.57 -14.48 8.64
C ILE A 20 20.23 -13.37 9.47
N GLY A 21 20.19 -13.46 10.80
CA GLY A 21 20.90 -12.50 11.65
C GLY A 21 22.41 -12.45 11.38
N HIS A 22 23.02 -13.61 11.13
CA HIS A 22 24.44 -13.69 10.80
C HIS A 22 24.76 -13.11 9.42
N LEU A 23 23.95 -13.40 8.40
CA LEU A 23 24.08 -12.82 7.07
C LEU A 23 23.94 -11.29 7.11
N MET A 24 22.95 -10.78 7.84
CA MET A 24 22.75 -9.33 8.04
C MET A 24 23.99 -8.67 8.68
N SER A 25 24.60 -9.34 9.66
CA SER A 25 25.83 -8.89 10.32
C SER A 25 27.02 -8.85 9.36
N ILE A 26 27.23 -9.91 8.55
CA ILE A 26 28.29 -9.95 7.53
C ILE A 26 28.11 -8.83 6.50
N LEU A 27 26.88 -8.68 6.01
CA LEU A 27 26.51 -7.68 5.01
C LEU A 27 26.44 -6.26 5.59
N LYS A 28 26.64 -6.10 6.90
CA LYS A 28 26.53 -4.83 7.64
C LYS A 28 25.22 -4.09 7.36
N THR A 29 24.15 -4.83 7.13
CA THR A 29 22.82 -4.24 6.93
C THR A 29 22.01 -4.35 8.21
N SER A 30 21.31 -3.26 8.55
CA SER A 30 20.43 -3.19 9.71
C SER A 30 18.98 -3.56 9.39
N LYS A 31 18.59 -3.59 8.11
CA LYS A 31 17.22 -3.83 7.65
C LYS A 31 17.21 -4.54 6.30
N ILE A 32 16.25 -5.44 6.12
CA ILE A 32 16.00 -6.05 4.82
C ILE A 32 15.23 -5.03 3.98
N THR A 33 15.74 -4.75 2.78
CA THR A 33 15.10 -3.79 1.87
C THR A 33 13.87 -4.42 1.22
N TYR A 34 14.01 -5.62 0.66
CA TYR A 34 12.94 -6.31 -0.05
C TYR A 34 12.73 -7.71 0.51
N LEU A 35 11.47 -8.05 0.75
CA LEU A 35 11.01 -9.41 0.90
C LEU A 35 10.07 -9.72 -0.25
N ASP A 36 10.57 -10.51 -1.19
CA ASP A 36 9.88 -10.84 -2.42
C ASP A 36 9.19 -12.20 -2.30
N LEU A 37 7.90 -12.24 -2.61
CA LEU A 37 7.10 -13.44 -2.73
C LEU A 37 6.81 -13.69 -4.22
N PHE A 38 7.58 -14.61 -4.82
CA PHE A 38 7.41 -15.09 -6.18
C PHE A 38 7.30 -16.61 -6.18
N ASP A 39 6.51 -17.14 -7.09
CA ASP A 39 6.33 -18.58 -7.38
C ASP A 39 5.92 -19.40 -6.14
N LEU A 40 5.14 -18.77 -5.26
CA LEU A 40 4.66 -19.41 -4.03
C LEU A 40 3.27 -20.00 -4.23
N HIS A 41 3.22 -21.33 -4.32
CA HIS A 41 1.96 -22.06 -4.44
C HIS A 41 1.35 -22.50 -3.09
N GLN A 42 2.03 -22.25 -1.96
CA GLN A 42 1.56 -22.69 -0.64
C GLN A 42 1.66 -21.60 0.44
N ILE A 43 0.56 -21.44 1.19
CA ILE A 43 0.33 -20.47 2.27
C ILE A 43 1.12 -20.70 3.60
N PRO A 44 1.55 -21.93 4.01
CA PRO A 44 1.82 -22.20 5.42
C PRO A 44 3.11 -21.58 5.98
N TYR A 45 3.89 -20.85 5.18
CA TYR A 45 5.17 -20.29 5.64
C TYR A 45 5.10 -18.84 6.09
N LEU A 46 3.99 -18.11 5.90
CA LEU A 46 3.91 -16.68 6.21
C LEU A 46 4.15 -16.37 7.71
N ASP A 47 3.64 -17.21 8.62
CA ASP A 47 3.89 -17.02 10.06
C ASP A 47 5.35 -17.31 10.43
N THR A 48 5.97 -18.29 9.74
CA THR A 48 7.38 -18.60 9.91
C THR A 48 8.25 -17.44 9.40
N VAL A 49 7.91 -16.87 8.25
CA VAL A 49 8.56 -15.68 7.67
C VAL A 49 8.44 -14.52 8.66
N LYS A 50 7.24 -14.26 9.20
CA LYS A 50 7.01 -13.20 10.19
C LYS A 50 7.85 -13.38 11.46
N GLN A 51 8.08 -14.60 11.91
CA GLN A 51 8.92 -14.88 13.08
C GLN A 51 10.42 -14.71 12.80
N ILE A 52 10.84 -15.01 11.56
CA ILE A 52 12.23 -14.96 11.14
C ILE A 52 12.68 -13.52 10.89
N PHE A 53 11.81 -12.69 10.31
CA PHE A 53 12.13 -11.33 9.88
C PHE A 53 11.50 -10.30 10.82
N PRO A 54 12.30 -9.43 11.49
CA PRO A 54 11.77 -8.50 12.48
C PRO A 54 10.95 -7.37 11.85
N LYS A 55 11.58 -6.60 10.95
CA LYS A 55 10.98 -5.54 10.12
C LYS A 55 11.78 -5.42 8.83
N PHE A 56 11.12 -5.05 7.76
CA PHE A 56 11.74 -4.82 6.46
C PHE A 56 11.08 -3.62 5.77
N CYS A 57 11.71 -3.09 4.72
CA CYS A 57 11.19 -1.91 4.03
C CYS A 57 9.99 -2.29 3.18
N THR A 58 10.16 -3.16 2.19
CA THR A 58 9.13 -3.42 1.17
C THR A 58 8.78 -4.90 1.12
N LEU A 59 7.49 -5.21 1.24
CA LEU A 59 6.91 -6.50 0.85
C LEU A 59 6.57 -6.40 -0.63
N ARG A 60 7.09 -7.29 -1.47
CA ARG A 60 6.66 -7.39 -2.87
C ARG A 60 5.98 -8.73 -3.11
N ILE A 61 4.82 -8.68 -3.74
CA ILE A 61 4.03 -9.85 -4.09
C ILE A 61 3.94 -9.92 -5.61
N GLY A 62 4.46 -11.01 -6.18
CA GLY A 62 4.50 -11.26 -7.61
C GLY A 62 3.13 -11.54 -8.23
N GLU A 63 3.06 -11.39 -9.56
CA GLU A 63 1.86 -11.65 -10.37
C GLU A 63 1.42 -13.12 -10.38
N ASP A 64 2.34 -14.02 -10.05
CA ASP A 64 2.13 -15.47 -9.96
C ASP A 64 1.52 -15.92 -8.62
N CYS A 65 1.36 -15.01 -7.66
CA CYS A 65 0.70 -15.29 -6.39
C CYS A 65 -0.83 -15.33 -6.55
N SER A 66 -1.46 -16.36 -5.98
CA SER A 66 -2.92 -16.44 -5.94
C SER A 66 -3.53 -15.32 -5.07
N ASP A 67 -4.77 -14.91 -5.36
CA ASP A 67 -5.49 -13.88 -4.59
C ASP A 67 -5.52 -14.17 -3.09
N GLU A 68 -5.73 -15.43 -2.71
CA GLU A 68 -5.76 -15.85 -1.30
C GLU A 68 -4.38 -15.72 -0.65
N LEU A 69 -3.30 -16.08 -1.37
CA LEU A 69 -1.95 -15.88 -0.86
C LEU A 69 -1.63 -14.40 -0.74
N THR A 70 -1.95 -13.59 -1.75
CA THR A 70 -1.77 -12.14 -1.76
C THR A 70 -2.47 -11.51 -0.55
N LYS A 71 -3.75 -11.84 -0.34
CA LYS A 71 -4.51 -11.40 0.83
C LYS A 71 -3.82 -11.76 2.14
N MET A 72 -3.46 -13.03 2.30
CA MET A 72 -2.85 -13.53 3.52
C MET A 72 -1.46 -12.94 3.77
N ALA A 73 -0.66 -12.73 2.73
CA ALA A 73 0.65 -12.12 2.80
C ALA A 73 0.55 -10.67 3.27
N ILE A 74 -0.34 -9.87 2.66
CA ILE A 74 -0.57 -8.48 3.06
C ILE A 74 -1.02 -8.41 4.52
N LEU A 75 -1.99 -9.22 4.94
CA LEU A 75 -2.51 -9.19 6.30
C LEU A 75 -1.49 -9.64 7.36
N LYS A 76 -0.67 -10.66 7.05
CA LYS A 76 0.29 -11.21 8.01
C LYS A 76 1.58 -10.42 8.08
N LEU A 77 2.11 -10.03 6.93
CA LEU A 77 3.44 -9.43 6.76
C LEU A 77 3.39 -7.91 6.60
N GLY A 78 2.32 -7.34 6.06
CA GLY A 78 2.13 -5.89 5.96
C GLY A 78 2.37 -5.13 7.28
N PRO A 79 1.89 -5.60 8.45
CA PRO A 79 2.15 -4.92 9.73
C PRO A 79 3.63 -4.81 10.15
N ILE A 80 4.53 -5.58 9.55
CA ILE A 80 5.99 -5.51 9.81
C ILE A 80 6.78 -4.94 8.63
N ALA A 81 6.10 -4.63 7.52
CA ALA A 81 6.63 -3.90 6.38
C ALA A 81 6.41 -2.39 6.57
N LYS A 82 7.19 -1.58 5.86
CA LYS A 82 6.85 -0.15 5.68
C LYS A 82 5.99 0.05 4.45
N GLU A 83 6.29 -0.71 3.40
CA GLU A 83 5.71 -0.57 2.08
C GLU A 83 5.22 -1.93 1.59
N VAL A 84 4.16 -1.91 0.80
CA VAL A 84 3.61 -3.11 0.15
C VAL A 84 3.45 -2.81 -1.33
N GLU A 85 4.04 -3.65 -2.17
CA GLU A 85 3.87 -3.65 -3.61
C GLU A 85 3.21 -4.96 -4.04
N VAL A 86 2.16 -4.85 -4.85
CA VAL A 86 1.49 -6.00 -5.45
C VAL A 86 1.55 -5.83 -6.97
N ASP A 87 2.19 -6.78 -7.64
CA ASP A 87 2.43 -6.73 -9.07
C ASP A 87 1.10 -6.89 -9.85
N GLU A 88 0.25 -7.86 -9.48
CA GLU A 88 -1.10 -8.05 -10.05
C GLU A 88 -2.20 -7.51 -9.10
N ASN A 89 -3.24 -6.88 -9.65
CA ASN A 89 -4.39 -6.47 -8.84
C ASN A 89 -5.13 -7.72 -8.37
N PRO A 90 -5.27 -7.95 -7.05
CA PRO A 90 -5.95 -9.15 -6.60
C PRO A 90 -7.45 -9.04 -6.87
N VAL A 91 -8.09 -10.13 -7.28
CA VAL A 91 -9.54 -10.20 -7.51
C VAL A 91 -10.27 -10.36 -6.17
N ILE A 92 -10.03 -9.42 -5.27
CA ILE A 92 -10.57 -9.39 -3.91
C ILE A 92 -11.71 -8.38 -3.84
N ASN A 93 -12.83 -8.80 -3.26
CA ASN A 93 -14.01 -7.94 -3.14
C ASN A 93 -13.92 -6.92 -1.99
N ASP A 94 -13.08 -7.17 -0.98
CA ASP A 94 -12.89 -6.28 0.16
C ASP A 94 -11.40 -6.04 0.41
N ILE A 95 -10.94 -4.85 0.06
CA ILE A 95 -9.55 -4.39 0.26
C ILE A 95 -9.40 -3.52 1.52
N SER A 96 -10.50 -3.20 2.21
CA SER A 96 -10.49 -2.36 3.42
C SER A 96 -9.45 -2.80 4.46
N PRO A 97 -9.26 -4.12 4.71
CA PRO A 97 -8.22 -4.57 5.64
C PRO A 97 -6.81 -4.14 5.25
N PHE A 98 -6.51 -3.98 3.95
CA PHE A 98 -5.20 -3.55 3.47
C PHE A 98 -5.00 -2.06 3.66
N LEU A 99 -6.08 -1.29 3.45
CA LEU A 99 -6.09 0.17 3.55
C LEU A 99 -5.94 0.67 4.98
N THR A 100 -6.18 -0.18 5.99
CA THR A 100 -6.03 0.17 7.42
C THR A 100 -4.65 -0.14 7.99
N LEU A 101 -3.78 -0.80 7.21
CA LEU A 101 -2.39 -1.06 7.59
C LEU A 101 -1.65 0.29 7.62
N ASN A 102 -0.99 0.62 8.73
CA ASN A 102 -0.21 1.87 8.91
C ASN A 102 1.06 1.90 8.04
N LEU A 103 0.92 1.77 6.72
CA LEU A 103 2.00 1.69 5.75
C LEU A 103 2.44 3.09 5.31
N ASP A 104 3.73 3.24 5.04
CA ASP A 104 4.30 4.42 4.38
C ASP A 104 3.84 4.47 2.91
N PHE A 105 3.74 3.31 2.25
CA PHE A 105 3.34 3.22 0.84
C PHE A 105 2.60 1.90 0.53
N LEU A 106 1.51 2.00 -0.22
CA LEU A 106 0.78 0.87 -0.77
C LEU A 106 0.67 1.03 -2.29
N TYR A 107 1.23 0.09 -3.04
CA TYR A 107 1.25 0.14 -4.49
C TYR A 107 0.64 -1.11 -5.11
N PHE A 108 -0.38 -0.91 -5.92
CA PHE A 108 -0.88 -1.92 -6.84
C PHE A 108 -0.44 -1.54 -8.26
N LYS A 109 0.50 -2.30 -8.83
CA LYS A 109 1.07 -2.05 -10.18
C LYS A 109 0.07 -2.26 -11.30
N GLY A 110 -0.99 -3.01 -11.02
CA GLY A 110 -2.08 -3.30 -11.93
C GLY A 110 -1.68 -4.33 -12.97
N GLY A 111 -2.64 -5.20 -13.30
CA GLY A 111 -2.53 -6.09 -14.44
C GLY A 111 -3.86 -6.21 -15.15
N GLU A 112 -4.29 -7.42 -15.52
CA GLU A 112 -5.54 -7.62 -16.25
C GLU A 112 -6.75 -7.20 -15.41
N SER A 113 -6.69 -7.43 -14.09
CA SER A 113 -7.80 -7.18 -13.19
C SER A 113 -7.89 -5.72 -12.74
N LYS A 114 -9.13 -5.22 -12.63
CA LYS A 114 -9.38 -3.89 -12.06
C LYS A 114 -9.46 -3.95 -10.55
N LEU A 115 -8.68 -3.13 -9.84
CA LEU A 115 -8.85 -2.95 -8.41
C LEU A 115 -10.20 -2.27 -8.14
N LYS A 116 -11.05 -2.93 -7.33
CA LYS A 116 -12.33 -2.38 -6.91
C LYS A 116 -12.12 -1.36 -5.80
N LEU A 117 -12.52 -0.12 -6.04
CA LEU A 117 -12.40 0.99 -5.12
C LEU A 117 -13.68 1.83 -5.09
N GLU A 118 -14.18 2.07 -3.88
CA GLU A 118 -15.32 2.92 -3.59
C GLU A 118 -14.92 4.13 -2.73
N CYS A 119 -15.81 5.12 -2.64
CA CYS A 119 -15.57 6.29 -1.77
C CYS A 119 -15.34 5.90 -0.31
N SER A 120 -16.01 4.85 0.20
CA SER A 120 -15.79 4.36 1.57
C SER A 120 -14.35 3.89 1.78
N ASP A 121 -13.76 3.25 0.79
CA ASP A 121 -12.38 2.75 0.86
C ASP A 121 -11.39 3.91 0.95
N LEU A 122 -11.62 4.98 0.19
CA LEU A 122 -10.79 6.20 0.28
C LEU A 122 -10.93 6.93 1.63
N LEU A 123 -12.08 6.82 2.29
CA LEU A 123 -12.32 7.45 3.59
C LEU A 123 -11.75 6.66 4.77
N THR A 124 -11.44 5.37 4.58
CA THR A 124 -10.84 4.49 5.60
C THR A 124 -9.33 4.31 5.43
N LEU A 125 -8.72 4.98 4.45
CA LEU A 125 -7.27 4.96 4.23
C LEU A 125 -6.52 5.38 5.49
N ASN A 126 -5.64 4.50 5.93
CA ASN A 126 -4.68 4.69 7.00
C ASN A 126 -3.25 4.42 6.51
N VAL A 127 -3.04 4.57 5.20
CA VAL A 127 -1.75 4.47 4.51
C VAL A 127 -1.30 5.87 4.13
N ARG A 128 -0.01 6.19 4.32
CA ARG A 128 0.53 7.53 4.04
C ARG A 128 0.47 7.87 2.57
N SER A 129 0.68 6.91 1.69
CA SER A 129 0.60 7.09 0.25
C SER A 129 0.06 5.83 -0.41
N ILE A 130 -0.84 6.00 -1.37
CA ILE A 130 -1.36 4.90 -2.18
C ILE A 130 -1.22 5.22 -3.67
N ARG A 131 -0.74 4.24 -4.42
CA ARG A 131 -0.79 4.23 -5.87
C ARG A 131 -1.51 2.97 -6.32
N SER A 132 -2.45 3.11 -7.26
CA SER A 132 -3.06 1.95 -7.90
C SER A 132 -3.23 2.20 -9.38
N VAL A 133 -2.75 1.25 -10.16
CA VAL A 133 -2.98 1.20 -11.60
C VAL A 133 -4.16 0.28 -11.89
N ASN A 134 -4.94 0.65 -12.91
CA ASN A 134 -6.10 -0.09 -13.37
C ASN A 134 -7.18 -0.24 -12.29
N THR A 135 -7.73 0.87 -11.83
CA THR A 135 -8.83 0.91 -10.86
C THR A 135 -10.19 1.02 -11.55
N ASN A 136 -11.26 0.52 -10.91
CA ASN A 136 -12.63 0.73 -11.38
C ASN A 136 -13.27 2.03 -10.85
N ILE A 137 -12.54 2.83 -10.07
CA ILE A 137 -13.08 3.98 -9.37
C ILE A 137 -13.67 4.99 -10.37
N THR A 138 -14.87 5.47 -10.06
CA THR A 138 -15.60 6.37 -10.94
C THR A 138 -15.38 7.83 -10.55
N VAL A 139 -15.58 8.74 -11.51
CA VAL A 139 -15.60 10.20 -11.25
C VAL A 139 -16.62 10.56 -10.17
N ARG A 140 -17.74 9.84 -10.10
CA ARG A 140 -18.77 10.03 -9.07
C ARG A 140 -18.25 9.70 -7.66
N GLU A 141 -17.55 8.58 -7.52
CA GLU A 141 -16.97 8.16 -6.22
C GLU A 141 -15.89 9.15 -5.76
N VAL A 142 -15.02 9.59 -6.67
CA VAL A 142 -14.03 10.63 -6.38
C VAL A 142 -14.71 11.96 -5.98
N ASN A 143 -15.70 12.44 -6.74
CA ASN A 143 -16.42 13.67 -6.41
C ASN A 143 -17.10 13.58 -5.03
N ARG A 144 -17.65 12.40 -4.71
CA ARG A 144 -18.26 12.12 -3.40
C ARG A 144 -17.21 12.18 -2.29
N PHE A 145 -16.05 11.56 -2.47
CA PHE A 145 -14.92 11.61 -1.55
C PHE A 145 -14.50 13.06 -1.27
N LEU A 146 -14.26 13.86 -2.32
CA LEU A 146 -13.87 15.26 -2.17
C LEU A 146 -14.92 16.10 -1.43
N LYS A 147 -16.21 15.89 -1.72
CA LYS A 147 -17.31 16.58 -1.01
C LYS A 147 -17.37 16.21 0.47
N ILE A 148 -17.13 14.94 0.80
CA ILE A 148 -17.09 14.48 2.20
C ILE A 148 -15.88 15.09 2.91
N TRP A 149 -14.70 15.05 2.29
CA TRP A 149 -13.47 15.64 2.84
C TRP A 149 -13.63 17.14 3.13
N LEU A 150 -14.23 17.90 2.20
CA LEU A 150 -14.48 19.34 2.36
C LEU A 150 -15.48 19.67 3.47
N LYS A 151 -16.44 18.77 3.76
CA LYS A 151 -17.47 18.95 4.80
C LYS A 151 -17.04 18.42 6.16
N SER A 152 -16.06 17.52 6.21
CA SER A 152 -15.62 16.91 7.46
C SER A 152 -14.91 17.94 8.35
N ASN A 153 -15.36 18.01 9.61
CA ASN A 153 -14.75 18.82 10.67
C ASN A 153 -13.76 17.99 11.53
N HIS A 154 -13.53 16.71 11.21
CA HIS A 154 -12.73 15.78 12.02
C HIS A 154 -11.59 15.07 11.26
N SER A 155 -10.66 14.59 12.09
CA SER A 155 -9.38 13.93 11.89
C SER A 155 -9.45 12.52 11.30
N PHE A 156 -10.06 12.35 10.13
CA PHE A 156 -9.72 11.16 9.35
C PHE A 156 -8.24 11.25 8.99
N TYR A 157 -7.51 10.13 9.10
CA TYR A 157 -6.14 10.06 8.63
C TYR A 157 -6.15 10.50 7.17
N CYS A 158 -5.42 11.56 6.89
CA CYS A 158 -5.33 12.11 5.56
C CYS A 158 -4.06 11.54 4.96
N PRO A 159 -4.12 10.68 3.93
CA PRO A 159 -2.91 10.31 3.21
C PRO A 159 -2.23 11.59 2.72
N GLU A 160 -0.93 11.55 2.54
CA GLU A 160 -0.21 12.62 1.87
C GLU A 160 -0.49 12.59 0.36
N TYR A 161 -0.73 11.39 -0.17
CA TYR A 161 -0.78 11.15 -1.61
C TYR A 161 -1.71 9.99 -1.98
N ILE A 162 -2.58 10.22 -2.97
CA ILE A 162 -3.42 9.20 -3.62
C ILE A 162 -3.22 9.33 -5.12
N GLU A 163 -2.82 8.26 -5.80
CA GLU A 163 -2.77 8.19 -7.26
C GLU A 163 -3.54 6.98 -7.77
N LEU A 164 -4.59 7.23 -8.54
CA LEU A 164 -5.47 6.20 -9.08
C LEU A 164 -5.51 6.35 -10.60
N ASN A 165 -4.91 5.40 -11.30
CA ASN A 165 -5.05 5.30 -12.74
C ASN A 165 -6.26 4.42 -13.03
N SER A 166 -7.13 4.89 -13.92
CA SER A 166 -8.30 4.17 -14.37
C SER A 166 -8.42 4.34 -15.88
N SER A 167 -9.12 3.41 -16.54
CA SER A 167 -9.58 3.60 -17.92
C SER A 167 -10.56 4.78 -18.05
N ASN A 168 -11.08 5.29 -16.93
CA ASN A 168 -11.98 6.42 -16.90
C ASN A 168 -11.21 7.73 -17.13
N GLU A 169 -11.72 8.60 -17.99
CA GLU A 169 -11.19 9.95 -18.17
C GLU A 169 -11.65 10.85 -17.00
N PHE A 170 -10.71 11.30 -16.18
CA PHE A 170 -10.99 12.21 -15.07
C PHE A 170 -10.96 13.67 -15.52
N LYS A 171 -12.04 14.16 -16.14
CA LYS A 171 -12.12 15.60 -16.42
C LYS A 171 -12.39 16.38 -15.14
N ILE A 172 -11.60 17.42 -14.89
CA ILE A 172 -11.67 18.19 -13.64
C ILE A 172 -13.06 18.80 -13.39
N ASP A 173 -13.76 19.24 -14.44
CA ASP A 173 -15.09 19.84 -14.36
C ASP A 173 -16.13 18.84 -13.84
N HIS A 174 -15.96 17.56 -14.17
CA HIS A 174 -16.76 16.47 -13.65
C HIS A 174 -16.33 16.06 -12.24
N VAL A 175 -15.02 15.90 -12.00
CA VAL A 175 -14.44 15.54 -10.69
C VAL A 175 -14.81 16.57 -9.63
N CYS A 176 -14.74 17.85 -9.95
CA CYS A 176 -15.05 18.97 -9.05
C CYS A 176 -16.47 19.53 -9.24
N LYS A 177 -17.40 18.77 -9.85
CA LYS A 177 -18.77 19.24 -10.05
C LYS A 177 -19.42 19.64 -8.71
N GLY A 178 -19.78 20.92 -8.60
CA GLY A 178 -20.35 21.52 -7.39
C GLY A 178 -19.33 21.80 -6.28
N ILE A 179 -18.04 21.84 -6.60
CA ILE A 179 -16.92 22.20 -5.71
C ILE A 179 -16.21 23.42 -6.30
N LYS A 180 -15.88 24.40 -5.47
CA LYS A 180 -15.03 25.53 -5.87
C LYS A 180 -13.56 25.09 -5.84
N TYR A 181 -12.81 25.45 -6.88
CA TYR A 181 -11.38 25.17 -6.99
C TYR A 181 -10.65 26.32 -7.70
N GLU A 182 -9.34 26.41 -7.50
CA GLU A 182 -8.46 27.37 -8.15
C GLU A 182 -7.48 26.63 -9.07
N THR A 183 -7.20 27.19 -10.25
CA THR A 183 -6.21 26.63 -11.18
C THR A 183 -4.82 27.12 -10.82
N VAL A 184 -3.88 26.19 -10.58
CA VAL A 184 -2.48 26.47 -10.33
C VAL A 184 -1.70 26.29 -11.64
N ARG A 185 -1.29 27.42 -12.25
CA ARG A 185 -0.74 27.44 -13.61
C ARG A 185 0.61 26.74 -13.78
N GLN A 186 1.41 26.64 -12.71
CA GLN A 186 2.77 26.09 -12.78
C GLN A 186 2.78 24.58 -12.98
N ASP A 187 1.85 23.86 -12.33
CA ASP A 187 1.88 22.40 -12.27
C ASP A 187 0.67 21.73 -12.93
N HIS A 188 -0.14 22.49 -13.68
CA HIS A 188 -1.42 22.04 -14.25
C HIS A 188 -2.35 21.36 -13.22
N SER A 189 -2.27 21.81 -11.97
CA SER A 189 -3.03 21.26 -10.85
C SER A 189 -4.19 22.17 -10.44
N TYR A 190 -5.13 21.60 -9.71
CA TYR A 190 -6.31 22.28 -9.20
C TYR A 190 -6.30 22.25 -7.68
N ARG A 191 -6.32 23.43 -7.06
CA ARG A 191 -6.28 23.58 -5.62
C ARG A 191 -7.69 23.67 -5.05
N LEU A 192 -7.97 22.85 -4.05
CA LEU A 192 -9.20 22.91 -3.25
C LEU A 192 -8.83 23.32 -1.83
N LYS A 193 -9.63 24.21 -1.24
CA LYS A 193 -9.44 24.70 0.12
C LYS A 193 -10.60 24.32 1.02
N ARG A 194 -10.29 23.71 2.15
CA ARG A 194 -11.25 23.37 3.19
C ARG A 194 -11.46 24.56 4.13
N ARG A 195 -12.57 24.56 4.87
CA ARG A 195 -12.97 25.64 5.78
C ARG A 195 -11.95 25.92 6.89
N ASP A 196 -11.21 24.89 7.31
CA ASP A 196 -10.17 24.98 8.35
C ASP A 196 -8.80 25.39 7.81
N GLY A 197 -8.71 25.72 6.52
CA GLY A 197 -7.47 26.16 5.87
C GLY A 197 -6.62 25.04 5.29
N LYS A 198 -6.96 23.76 5.48
CA LYS A 198 -6.27 22.66 4.80
C LYS A 198 -6.53 22.71 3.30
N GLU A 199 -5.53 22.29 2.53
CA GLU A 199 -5.58 22.36 1.07
C GLU A 199 -5.28 20.98 0.47
N LEU A 200 -5.78 20.75 -0.74
CA LEU A 200 -5.36 19.63 -1.56
C LEU A 200 -5.15 20.08 -3.00
N LEU A 201 -4.27 19.39 -3.70
CA LEU A 201 -4.02 19.53 -5.13
C LEU A 201 -4.55 18.32 -5.87
N ILE A 202 -5.20 18.58 -7.01
CA ILE A 202 -5.70 17.56 -7.92
C ILE A 202 -4.99 17.69 -9.26
N ILE A 203 -4.53 16.58 -9.82
CA ILE A 203 -3.98 16.48 -11.19
C ILE A 203 -4.71 15.36 -11.92
N THR A 204 -5.07 15.55 -13.19
CA THR A 204 -5.93 14.63 -13.94
C THR A 204 -5.37 14.16 -15.29
N VAL A 205 -4.04 14.09 -15.46
CA VAL A 205 -3.41 13.85 -16.78
C VAL A 205 -3.53 12.39 -17.24
N ALA A 206 -3.20 11.41 -16.40
CA ALA A 206 -3.18 9.98 -16.74
C ALA A 206 -4.08 9.11 -15.83
N GLY A 207 -4.87 9.78 -14.99
CA GLY A 207 -5.60 9.20 -13.87
C GLY A 207 -6.07 10.34 -12.98
N ILE A 208 -6.17 10.09 -11.68
CA ILE A 208 -6.34 11.15 -10.70
C ILE A 208 -5.26 11.06 -9.63
N ILE A 209 -4.61 12.19 -9.39
CA ILE A 209 -3.68 12.38 -8.28
C ILE A 209 -4.33 13.37 -7.31
N ILE A 210 -4.35 13.03 -6.02
CA ILE A 210 -4.81 13.88 -4.93
C ILE A 210 -3.66 13.97 -3.92
N GLN A 211 -3.12 15.18 -3.75
CA GLN A 211 -2.06 15.46 -2.78
C GLN A 211 -2.61 16.37 -1.70
N PHE A 212 -2.39 16.03 -0.44
CA PHE A 212 -2.87 16.80 0.70
C PHE A 212 -1.73 17.67 1.26
N LEU A 213 -2.03 18.95 1.50
CA LEU A 213 -1.08 19.99 1.93
C LEU A 213 -1.28 20.38 3.40
#